data_AF-A0A4R5NGY8-F1
#
_entry.id   AF-A0A4R5NGY8-F1
#
_cell.length_a   1.000
_cell.length_b   1.000
_cell.length_c   1.000
_cell.angle_alpha   90.00
_cell.angle_beta   90.00
_cell.angle_gamma   90.00
#
_symmetry.space_group_name_H-M   'P 1'
#
loop_
_entity.id
_entity.type
_entity.pdbx_description
1 polymer ?
#
loop_
_entity_poly.entity_id
_entity_poly.type
_entity_poly.pdbx_seq_one_letter_code
_entity_poly.pdbx_strand_id
1 'polypeptide(L)'
;MKNYYATNATSIAQFNDIYFGVPHNSMFKLHYMREWMEFYGYWLAREKEHNVPKYYTTFKHGSVVMVNFGPNVGSELSGNHFAIVLNKNDKRENKSLTVIPLSSKDHSNYLDLGSELFKSVYQLTQQRMSDFEQEKDSVIEPLKARMKELAPKILSYKLIDESSQNASIFFAKDSLNGFLHIMHEFQINFADYIDFKDPTKLKELINEIVNIREKEIVAHSSESYIERLSSTISDLTEFYNGIESGVTLNEHIENMQGLIDKVQKYSKNTYAIIPNITTVSKLRVVKVSHYTISKNVTISEESLARIHKSVKNYLNLND
;
A
#
# COMPACT_ATOMS: atom_id res chain seq x y z
N MET A 1 -40.60 -15.09 -1.56
CA MET A 1 -39.76 -14.19 -0.72
C MET A 1 -39.42 -14.77 0.65
N LYS A 2 -40.37 -15.28 1.46
CA LYS A 2 -40.06 -15.84 2.81
C LYS A 2 -39.00 -16.96 2.81
N ASN A 3 -39.03 -17.89 1.83
CA ASN A 3 -38.02 -18.95 1.73
C ASN A 3 -36.61 -18.45 1.35
N TYR A 4 -36.48 -17.31 0.66
CA TYR A 4 -35.18 -16.76 0.23
C TYR A 4 -34.41 -16.10 1.38
N TYR A 5 -35.12 -15.41 2.28
CA TYR A 5 -34.49 -14.81 3.46
C TYR A 5 -34.10 -15.87 4.50
N ALA A 6 -34.89 -16.94 4.65
CA ALA A 6 -34.56 -18.05 5.54
C ALA A 6 -33.31 -18.83 5.06
N THR A 7 -33.14 -19.02 3.75
CA THR A 7 -31.94 -19.65 3.19
C THR A 7 -30.69 -18.79 3.35
N ASN A 8 -30.80 -17.46 3.19
CA ASN A 8 -29.67 -16.55 3.39
C ASN A 8 -29.20 -16.49 4.85
N ALA A 9 -30.15 -16.51 5.80
CA ALA A 9 -29.83 -16.56 7.22
C ALA A 9 -29.09 -17.86 7.59
N THR A 10 -29.50 -18.99 7.01
CA THR A 10 -28.88 -20.29 7.25
C THR A 10 -27.47 -20.39 6.66
N SER A 11 -27.24 -19.85 5.45
CA SER A 11 -25.91 -19.83 4.84
C SER A 11 -24.93 -18.93 5.59
N ILE A 12 -25.41 -17.78 6.09
CA ILE A 12 -24.57 -16.87 6.88
C ILE A 12 -24.26 -17.50 8.25
N ALA A 13 -25.22 -18.20 8.87
CA ALA A 13 -24.99 -18.88 10.15
C ALA A 13 -23.88 -19.93 10.05
N GLN A 14 -23.94 -20.82 9.05
CA GLN A 14 -22.89 -21.84 8.83
C GLN A 14 -21.50 -21.22 8.61
N PHE A 15 -21.44 -20.12 7.86
CA PHE A 15 -20.19 -19.41 7.63
C PHE A 15 -19.68 -18.73 8.90
N ASN A 16 -20.56 -18.06 9.65
CA ASN A 16 -20.22 -17.36 10.89
C ASN A 16 -19.69 -18.33 11.94
N ASP A 17 -20.28 -19.52 12.07
CA ASP A 17 -19.82 -20.55 13.01
C ASP A 17 -18.36 -20.94 12.73
N ILE A 18 -17.98 -21.09 11.45
CA ILE A 18 -16.61 -21.40 11.05
C ILE A 18 -15.69 -20.19 11.23
N TYR A 19 -16.14 -19.01 10.81
CA TYR A 19 -15.31 -17.80 10.80
C TYR A 19 -15.02 -17.29 12.21
N PHE A 20 -16.02 -17.25 13.10
CA PHE A 20 -15.89 -16.75 14.47
C PHE A 20 -15.63 -17.85 15.50
N GLY A 21 -16.01 -19.10 15.24
CA GLY A 21 -15.86 -20.22 16.18
C GLY A 21 -14.46 -20.84 16.22
N VAL A 22 -13.56 -20.45 15.31
CA VAL A 22 -12.20 -20.99 15.20
C VAL A 22 -11.18 -19.88 15.44
N PRO A 23 -10.17 -20.06 16.31
CA PRO A 23 -9.10 -19.07 16.48
C PRO A 23 -8.45 -18.78 15.12
N HIS A 24 -8.42 -17.51 14.70
CA HIS A 24 -7.99 -17.12 13.35
C HIS A 24 -6.58 -17.61 12.96
N ASN A 25 -5.71 -17.88 13.92
CA ASN A 25 -4.35 -18.38 13.69
C ASN A 25 -4.26 -19.90 13.45
N SER A 26 -5.36 -20.64 13.61
CA SER A 26 -5.37 -22.11 13.51
C SER A 26 -5.67 -22.64 12.10
N MET A 27 -6.23 -21.82 11.21
CA MET A 27 -6.48 -22.19 9.82
C MET A 27 -6.08 -21.08 8.85
N PHE A 28 -5.02 -21.30 8.07
CA PHE A 28 -4.49 -20.39 7.05
C PHE A 28 -5.60 -19.77 6.18
N LYS A 29 -6.57 -20.56 5.73
CA LYS A 29 -7.66 -20.08 4.87
C LYS A 29 -8.61 -19.10 5.56
N LEU A 30 -8.79 -19.18 6.89
CA LEU A 30 -9.59 -18.20 7.64
C LEU A 30 -8.87 -16.87 7.78
N HIS A 31 -7.55 -16.89 7.92
CA HIS A 31 -6.75 -15.65 7.93
C HIS A 31 -6.94 -14.85 6.64
N TYR A 32 -6.83 -15.48 5.47
CA TYR A 32 -7.08 -14.82 4.17
C TYR A 32 -8.56 -14.53 3.90
N MET A 33 -9.48 -15.15 4.65
CA MET A 33 -10.92 -14.94 4.44
C MET A 33 -11.33 -13.51 4.74
N ARG A 34 -10.78 -12.89 5.79
CA ARG A 34 -11.08 -11.50 6.13
C ARG A 34 -10.74 -10.57 4.96
N GLU A 35 -9.48 -10.61 4.53
CA GLU A 35 -8.98 -9.80 3.40
C GLU A 35 -9.79 -10.07 2.12
N TRP A 36 -10.19 -11.34 1.91
CA TRP A 36 -11.00 -11.73 0.78
C TRP A 36 -12.42 -11.16 0.82
N MET A 37 -13.07 -11.19 1.97
CA MET A 37 -14.42 -10.62 2.14
C MET A 37 -14.41 -9.12 1.90
N GLU A 38 -13.40 -8.41 2.44
CA GLU A 38 -13.20 -6.99 2.21
C GLU A 38 -12.98 -6.70 0.71
N PHE A 39 -12.06 -7.41 0.06
CA PHE A 39 -11.78 -7.29 -1.36
C PHE A 39 -13.01 -7.59 -2.23
N TYR A 40 -13.67 -8.73 -1.99
CA TYR A 40 -14.78 -9.20 -2.81
C TYR A 40 -16.02 -8.31 -2.63
N GLY A 41 -16.34 -7.93 -1.39
CA GLY A 41 -17.42 -7.00 -1.08
C GLY A 41 -17.22 -5.63 -1.72
N TYR A 42 -15.99 -5.09 -1.65
CA TYR A 42 -15.62 -3.84 -2.32
C TYR A 42 -15.87 -3.89 -3.84
N TRP A 43 -15.40 -4.94 -4.52
CA TRP A 43 -15.58 -5.04 -5.97
C TRP A 43 -17.03 -5.34 -6.37
N LEU A 44 -17.75 -6.17 -5.61
CA LEU A 44 -19.17 -6.42 -5.85
C LEU A 44 -20.03 -5.16 -5.71
N ALA A 45 -19.75 -4.32 -4.69
CA ALA A 45 -20.44 -3.05 -4.52
C ALA A 45 -20.23 -2.13 -5.74
N ARG A 46 -18.99 -2.06 -6.23
CA ARG A 46 -18.66 -1.27 -7.43
C ARG A 46 -19.25 -1.85 -8.71
N GLU A 47 -19.30 -3.17 -8.86
CA GLU A 47 -19.97 -3.84 -9.98
C GLU A 47 -21.46 -3.50 -10.01
N LYS A 48 -22.12 -3.55 -8.85
CA LYS A 48 -23.54 -3.16 -8.68
C LYS A 48 -23.80 -1.71 -9.07
N GLU A 49 -22.87 -0.81 -8.77
CA GLU A 49 -22.95 0.62 -9.12
C GLU A 49 -22.41 0.95 -10.53
N HIS A 50 -22.03 -0.06 -11.31
CA HIS A 50 -21.35 0.11 -12.61
C HIS A 50 -20.05 0.95 -12.54
N ASN A 51 -19.43 1.01 -11.37
CA ASN A 51 -18.22 1.78 -11.04
C ASN A 51 -16.96 0.90 -11.06
N VAL A 52 -16.81 0.09 -12.12
CA VAL A 52 -15.63 -0.72 -12.37
C VAL A 52 -14.75 -0.11 -13.47
N PRO A 53 -13.43 -0.38 -13.48
CA PRO A 53 -12.55 0.13 -14.51
C PRO A 53 -13.03 -0.25 -15.92
N LYS A 54 -13.13 0.75 -16.80
CA LYS A 54 -13.41 0.53 -18.24
C LYS A 54 -12.24 -0.15 -18.94
N TYR A 55 -11.02 0.19 -18.54
CA TYR A 55 -9.79 -0.35 -19.09
C TYR A 55 -8.92 -0.93 -17.99
N TYR A 56 -8.28 -2.05 -18.30
CA TYR A 56 -7.40 -2.81 -17.42
C TYR A 56 -5.96 -2.73 -17.89
N THR A 57 -5.05 -3.02 -16.96
CA THR A 57 -3.64 -3.17 -17.28
C THR A 57 -3.46 -4.32 -18.28
N THR A 58 -2.61 -4.10 -19.28
CA THR A 58 -2.19 -5.11 -20.26
C THR A 58 -0.90 -5.79 -19.79
N PHE A 59 -0.84 -7.11 -19.93
CA PHE A 59 0.33 -7.90 -19.58
C PHE A 59 0.89 -8.62 -20.81
N LYS A 60 2.21 -8.72 -20.90
CA LYS A 60 2.85 -9.49 -21.97
C LYS A 60 2.69 -10.98 -21.65
N HIS A 61 2.69 -11.80 -22.70
CA HIS A 61 2.81 -13.25 -22.54
C HIS A 61 4.10 -13.57 -21.78
N GLY A 62 4.02 -14.41 -20.75
CA GLY A 62 5.14 -14.74 -19.87
C GLY A 62 5.41 -13.76 -18.73
N SER A 63 4.64 -12.66 -18.61
CA SER A 63 4.80 -11.73 -17.48
C SER A 63 4.53 -12.41 -16.13
N VAL A 64 5.36 -12.13 -15.13
CA VAL A 64 5.21 -12.65 -13.77
C VAL A 64 4.39 -11.67 -12.93
N VAL A 65 3.20 -12.05 -12.49
CA VAL A 65 2.27 -11.20 -11.73
C VAL A 65 2.05 -11.77 -10.32
N MET A 66 1.80 -10.91 -9.32
CA MET A 66 1.29 -11.35 -8.01
C MET A 66 -0.23 -11.39 -8.07
N VAL A 67 -0.83 -12.53 -7.73
CA VAL A 67 -2.28 -12.77 -7.84
C VAL A 67 -2.83 -13.20 -6.49
N ASN A 68 -3.94 -12.61 -6.08
CA ASN A 68 -4.75 -13.08 -4.97
C ASN A 68 -5.66 -14.22 -5.46
N PHE A 69 -5.33 -15.47 -5.10
CA PHE A 69 -6.14 -16.64 -5.43
C PHE A 69 -7.35 -16.82 -4.50
N GLY A 70 -7.43 -16.07 -3.40
CA GLY A 70 -8.49 -16.19 -2.41
C GLY A 70 -8.38 -17.43 -1.53
N PRO A 71 -9.32 -17.65 -0.59
CA PRO A 71 -9.38 -18.83 0.27
C PRO A 71 -10.15 -19.96 -0.44
N ASN A 72 -9.54 -20.57 -1.45
CA ASN A 72 -10.20 -21.61 -2.25
C ASN A 72 -10.42 -22.90 -1.46
N VAL A 73 -11.34 -23.75 -1.92
CA VAL A 73 -11.72 -25.00 -1.23
C VAL A 73 -10.75 -26.15 -1.55
N GLY A 74 -10.70 -27.16 -0.68
CA GLY A 74 -9.87 -28.36 -0.91
C GLY A 74 -8.39 -28.04 -1.16
N SER A 75 -7.81 -28.66 -2.18
CA SER A 75 -6.39 -28.50 -2.57
C SER A 75 -6.15 -27.38 -3.58
N GLU A 76 -7.16 -26.56 -3.88
CA GLU A 76 -6.97 -25.39 -4.74
C GLU A 76 -6.01 -24.39 -4.09
N LEU A 77 -5.14 -23.79 -4.91
CA LEU A 77 -4.18 -22.82 -4.43
C LEU A 77 -4.91 -21.65 -3.77
N SER A 78 -4.45 -21.25 -2.58
CA SER A 78 -5.10 -20.20 -1.79
C SER A 78 -4.11 -19.12 -1.39
N GLY A 79 -4.58 -17.88 -1.24
CA GLY A 79 -3.75 -16.73 -0.84
C GLY A 79 -3.00 -16.07 -1.98
N ASN A 80 -2.06 -15.19 -1.63
CA ASN A 80 -1.28 -14.39 -2.59
C ASN A 80 -0.07 -15.18 -3.11
N HIS A 81 -0.01 -15.42 -4.43
CA HIS A 81 1.10 -16.13 -5.08
C HIS A 81 1.53 -15.44 -6.37
N PHE A 82 2.81 -15.59 -6.72
CA PHE A 82 3.28 -15.25 -8.06
C PHE A 82 2.68 -16.22 -9.09
N ALA A 83 2.43 -15.72 -10.29
CA ALA A 83 1.88 -16.49 -11.40
C ALA A 83 2.40 -15.95 -12.73
N ILE A 84 2.46 -16.79 -13.77
CA ILE A 84 2.89 -16.41 -15.11
C ILE A 84 1.65 -16.21 -15.99
N VAL A 85 1.59 -15.10 -16.71
CA VAL A 85 0.52 -14.80 -17.68
C VAL A 85 0.69 -15.65 -18.94
N LEU A 86 -0.37 -16.37 -19.32
CA LEU A 86 -0.39 -17.26 -20.49
C LEU A 86 -1.15 -16.69 -21.69
N ASN A 87 -1.84 -15.55 -21.54
CA ASN A 87 -2.51 -14.89 -22.65
C ASN A 87 -1.49 -14.41 -23.69
N LYS A 88 -1.62 -14.86 -24.95
CA LYS A 88 -0.79 -14.37 -26.06
C LYS A 88 -1.12 -12.92 -26.44
N ASN A 89 -2.42 -12.59 -26.46
CA ASN A 89 -2.95 -11.30 -26.92
C ASN A 89 -3.79 -10.64 -25.83
N ASP A 90 -3.13 -10.06 -24.82
CA ASP A 90 -3.83 -9.32 -23.78
C ASP A 90 -4.09 -7.85 -24.16
N LYS A 91 -5.34 -7.41 -24.09
CA LYS A 91 -5.80 -6.06 -24.44
C LYS A 91 -6.39 -5.34 -23.23
N ARG A 92 -6.55 -4.02 -23.34
CA ARG A 92 -7.04 -3.17 -22.24
C ARG A 92 -8.50 -3.48 -21.85
N GLU A 93 -9.28 -3.97 -22.79
CA GLU A 93 -10.67 -4.39 -22.59
C GLU A 93 -10.81 -5.78 -21.94
N ASN A 94 -9.76 -6.61 -21.98
CA ASN A 94 -9.79 -7.93 -21.35
C ASN A 94 -9.84 -7.77 -19.83
N LYS A 95 -10.88 -8.34 -19.20
CA LYS A 95 -11.10 -8.26 -17.75
C LYS A 95 -10.44 -9.40 -16.96
N SER A 96 -9.98 -10.44 -17.65
CA SER A 96 -9.39 -11.63 -17.05
C SER A 96 -8.05 -12.01 -17.66
N LEU A 97 -7.28 -12.82 -16.94
CA LEU A 97 -6.01 -13.42 -17.36
C LEU A 97 -6.03 -14.91 -17.05
N THR A 98 -5.58 -15.71 -18.00
CA THR A 98 -5.19 -17.10 -17.75
C THR A 98 -3.76 -17.09 -17.25
N VAL A 99 -3.57 -17.64 -16.06
CA VAL A 99 -2.30 -17.65 -15.35
C VAL A 99 -1.94 -19.04 -14.88
N ILE A 100 -0.65 -19.30 -14.75
CA ILE A 100 -0.15 -20.49 -14.06
C ILE A 100 0.56 -20.08 -12.76
N PRO A 101 0.10 -20.54 -11.59
CA PRO A 101 0.71 -20.15 -10.33
C PRO A 101 2.10 -20.74 -10.12
N LEU A 102 2.87 -20.10 -9.25
CA LEU A 102 4.24 -20.47 -8.91
C LEU A 102 4.40 -20.88 -7.44
N SER A 103 5.21 -21.90 -7.21
CA SER A 103 5.57 -22.46 -5.91
C SER A 103 7.08 -22.44 -5.72
N SER A 104 7.54 -22.22 -4.48
CA SER A 104 8.94 -22.48 -4.09
C SER A 104 9.17 -23.92 -3.60
N LYS A 105 8.10 -24.71 -3.50
CA LYS A 105 8.11 -26.11 -3.10
C LYS A 105 7.99 -27.02 -4.31
N ASP A 106 8.80 -28.07 -4.30
CA ASP A 106 8.75 -29.16 -5.27
C ASP A 106 7.57 -30.09 -4.97
N HIS A 107 6.96 -30.63 -6.03
CA HIS A 107 5.90 -31.63 -5.94
C HIS A 107 5.80 -32.43 -7.25
N SER A 108 5.34 -33.68 -7.15
CA SER A 108 4.96 -34.46 -8.34
C SER A 108 3.88 -33.72 -9.12
N ASN A 109 4.09 -33.52 -10.43
CA ASN A 109 3.27 -32.74 -11.36
C ASN A 109 3.57 -31.23 -11.41
N TYR A 110 4.57 -30.74 -10.69
CA TYR A 110 5.05 -29.37 -10.88
C TYR A 110 6.20 -29.34 -11.90
N LEU A 111 6.30 -28.25 -12.65
CA LEU A 111 7.39 -28.05 -13.59
C LEU A 111 8.48 -27.18 -12.97
N ASP A 112 9.68 -27.72 -12.82
CA ASP A 112 10.86 -26.95 -12.37
C ASP A 112 11.25 -25.90 -13.42
N LEU A 113 11.22 -24.62 -13.04
CA LEU A 113 11.64 -23.48 -13.85
C LEU A 113 13.04 -22.96 -13.46
N GLY A 114 13.70 -23.60 -12.50
CA GLY A 114 14.99 -23.19 -11.97
C GLY A 114 14.91 -21.93 -11.11
N SER A 115 16.06 -21.26 -10.97
CA SER A 115 16.26 -20.13 -10.05
C SER A 115 16.39 -18.78 -10.75
N GLU A 116 16.69 -18.79 -12.06
CA GLU A 116 17.10 -17.60 -12.81
C GLU A 116 16.02 -16.52 -12.85
N LEU A 117 14.76 -16.94 -12.98
CA LEU A 117 13.63 -16.03 -12.98
C LEU A 117 13.60 -15.15 -11.73
N PHE A 118 13.67 -15.77 -10.55
CA PHE A 118 13.54 -15.03 -9.30
C PHE A 118 14.83 -14.37 -8.84
N LYS A 119 15.99 -14.75 -9.39
CA LYS A 119 17.22 -13.98 -9.24
C LYS A 119 17.08 -12.59 -9.87
N SER A 120 16.57 -12.51 -11.12
CA SER A 120 16.37 -11.22 -11.79
C SER A 120 15.27 -10.39 -11.14
N VAL A 121 14.17 -11.04 -10.69
CA VAL A 121 13.12 -10.40 -9.89
C VAL A 121 13.70 -9.81 -8.60
N TYR A 122 14.49 -10.59 -7.86
CA TYR A 122 15.11 -10.16 -6.61
C TYR A 122 16.05 -8.99 -6.82
N GLN A 123 16.91 -9.03 -7.84
CA GLN A 123 17.80 -7.91 -8.20
C GLN A 123 17.00 -6.64 -8.52
N LEU A 124 15.94 -6.75 -9.31
CA LEU A 124 15.07 -5.62 -9.65
C LEU A 124 14.39 -5.03 -8.40
N THR A 125 13.92 -5.88 -7.47
CA THR A 125 13.32 -5.39 -6.22
C THR A 125 14.33 -4.73 -5.30
N GLN A 126 15.55 -5.28 -5.19
CA GLN A 126 16.62 -4.67 -4.41
C GLN A 126 17.03 -3.30 -4.97
N GLN A 127 17.14 -3.19 -6.29
CA GLN A 127 17.44 -1.92 -6.95
C GLN A 127 16.33 -0.89 -6.67
N ARG A 128 15.07 -1.27 -6.81
CA ARG A 128 13.93 -0.38 -6.52
C ARG A 128 13.87 0.05 -5.07
N MET A 129 14.19 -0.85 -4.14
CA MET A 129 14.29 -0.50 -2.73
C MET A 129 15.37 0.55 -2.52
N SER A 130 16.54 0.38 -3.14
CA SER A 130 17.59 1.40 -3.10
C SER A 130 17.13 2.74 -3.67
N ASP A 131 16.36 2.75 -4.77
CA ASP A 131 15.84 3.98 -5.36
C ASP A 131 14.87 4.69 -4.38
N PHE A 132 14.00 3.94 -3.71
CA PHE A 132 13.08 4.52 -2.70
C PHE A 132 13.80 5.04 -1.46
N GLU A 133 14.81 4.33 -0.97
CA GLU A 133 15.63 4.79 0.15
C GLU A 133 16.35 6.11 -0.19
N GLN A 134 16.87 6.23 -1.41
CA GLN A 134 17.49 7.48 -1.90
C GLN A 134 16.46 8.61 -2.04
N GLU A 135 15.28 8.32 -2.58
CA GLU A 135 14.17 9.28 -2.68
C GLU A 135 13.76 9.75 -1.27
N LYS A 136 13.72 8.83 -0.30
CA LYS A 136 13.36 9.14 1.08
C LYS A 136 14.37 10.10 1.70
N ASP A 137 15.66 9.82 1.53
CA ASP A 137 16.72 10.71 1.99
C ASP A 137 16.61 12.11 1.34
N SER A 138 16.26 12.17 0.06
CA SER A 138 16.08 13.44 -0.67
C SER A 138 14.90 14.29 -0.16
N VAL A 139 13.90 13.67 0.48
CA VAL A 139 12.76 14.35 1.12
C VAL A 139 13.07 14.69 2.58
N ILE A 140 13.68 13.75 3.30
CA ILE A 140 14.00 13.88 4.74
C ILE A 140 14.97 15.04 5.00
N GLU A 141 16.06 15.12 4.24
CA GLU A 141 17.13 16.08 4.55
C GLU A 141 16.68 17.55 4.40
N PRO A 142 15.97 17.95 3.34
CA PRO A 142 15.37 19.29 3.26
C PRO A 142 14.39 19.58 4.39
N LEU A 143 13.58 18.61 4.81
CA LEU A 143 12.65 18.78 5.93
C LEU A 143 13.38 19.04 7.25
N LYS A 144 14.45 18.29 7.53
CA LYS A 144 15.31 18.53 8.69
C LYS A 144 15.89 19.94 8.67
N ALA A 145 16.35 20.41 7.52
CA ALA A 145 16.89 21.75 7.37
C ALA A 145 15.81 22.82 7.60
N ARG A 146 14.66 22.67 6.95
CA ARG A 146 13.51 23.59 7.09
C ARG A 146 13.03 23.68 8.53
N MET A 147 12.97 22.56 9.25
CA MET A 147 12.58 22.56 10.66
C MET A 147 13.53 23.39 11.53
N LYS A 148 14.85 23.31 11.28
CA LYS A 148 15.84 24.13 12.00
C LYS A 148 15.63 25.63 11.79
N GLU A 149 15.11 26.04 10.63
CA GLU A 149 14.77 27.43 10.34
C GLU A 149 13.42 27.86 10.94
N LEU A 150 12.42 26.96 10.95
CA LEU A 150 11.08 27.26 11.42
C LEU A 150 10.98 27.29 12.95
N ALA A 151 11.66 26.39 13.64
CA ALA A 151 11.63 26.32 15.10
C ALA A 151 11.90 27.67 15.80
N PRO A 152 12.97 28.42 15.48
CA PRO A 152 13.23 29.72 16.13
C PRO A 152 12.21 30.79 15.73
N LYS A 153 11.67 30.77 14.50
CA LYS A 153 10.60 31.70 14.08
C LYS A 153 9.32 31.47 14.88
N ILE A 154 8.96 30.22 15.12
CA ILE A 154 7.79 29.85 15.91
C ILE A 154 8.00 30.24 17.38
N LEU A 155 9.19 29.97 17.92
CA LEU A 155 9.54 30.31 19.30
C LEU A 155 9.55 31.83 19.56
N SER A 156 9.95 32.64 18.57
CA SER A 156 9.94 34.09 18.72
C SER A 156 8.53 34.66 18.88
N TYR A 157 7.50 34.03 18.31
CA TYR A 157 6.12 34.41 18.54
C TYR A 157 5.70 34.22 19.99
N LYS A 158 6.13 33.13 20.66
CA LYS A 158 5.89 32.92 22.10
C LYS A 158 6.48 34.05 22.95
N LEU A 159 7.69 34.51 22.61
CA LEU A 159 8.35 35.60 23.34
C LEU A 159 7.64 36.96 23.17
N ILE A 160 7.12 37.24 21.97
CA ILE A 160 6.33 38.46 21.70
C ILE A 160 4.98 38.38 22.45
N ASP A 161 4.31 37.24 22.41
CA ASP A 161 3.06 36.95 23.09
C ASP A 161 3.15 37.15 24.62
N GLU A 162 4.18 36.61 25.27
CA GLU A 162 4.40 36.79 26.72
C GLU A 162 4.49 38.27 27.16
N SER A 163 4.84 39.17 26.24
CA SER A 163 4.88 40.61 26.48
C SER A 163 3.56 41.35 26.21
N SER A 164 2.59 40.74 25.52
CA SER A 164 1.36 41.39 25.02
C SER A 164 0.09 40.81 25.66
N GLN A 165 -0.60 41.60 26.49
CA GLN A 165 -1.75 41.16 27.31
C GLN A 165 -3.11 41.08 26.57
N ASN A 166 -3.17 40.68 25.29
CA ASN A 166 -4.45 40.58 24.54
C ASN A 166 -5.08 39.18 24.60
N ALA A 167 -6.41 39.09 24.64
CA ALA A 167 -7.13 37.83 24.83
C ALA A 167 -7.02 36.83 23.66
N SER A 168 -6.98 37.30 22.41
CA SER A 168 -6.76 36.46 21.22
C SER A 168 -5.33 35.93 21.12
N ILE A 169 -4.38 36.71 21.63
CA ILE A 169 -2.98 36.32 21.83
C ILE A 169 -2.88 35.21 22.89
N PHE A 170 -3.60 35.32 24.01
CA PHE A 170 -3.67 34.26 25.03
C PHE A 170 -4.15 32.90 24.49
N PHE A 171 -5.15 32.87 23.61
CA PHE A 171 -5.57 31.62 22.96
C PHE A 171 -4.49 31.04 22.03
N ALA A 172 -3.74 31.88 21.30
CA ALA A 172 -2.61 31.45 20.49
C ALA A 172 -1.48 30.85 21.33
N LYS A 173 -1.26 31.39 22.54
CA LYS A 173 -0.29 30.90 23.52
C LYS A 173 -0.52 29.46 23.91
N ASP A 174 -1.76 29.07 24.16
CA ASP A 174 -2.12 27.69 24.56
C ASP A 174 -1.84 26.70 23.44
N SER A 175 -2.19 27.05 22.19
CA SER A 175 -1.86 26.26 20.99
C SER A 175 -0.34 26.15 20.75
N LEU A 176 0.40 27.26 20.88
CA LEU A 176 1.86 27.30 20.77
C LEU A 176 2.54 26.50 21.89
N ASN A 177 2.00 26.53 23.11
CA ASN A 177 2.45 25.69 24.20
C ASN A 177 2.14 24.22 23.94
N GLY A 178 1.02 23.89 23.29
CA GLY A 178 0.74 22.54 22.79
C GLY A 178 1.78 22.06 21.77
N PHE A 179 2.12 22.90 20.79
CA PHE A 179 3.20 22.63 19.84
C PHE A 179 4.57 22.48 20.51
N LEU A 180 4.92 23.39 21.43
CA LEU A 180 6.19 23.34 22.15
C LEU A 180 6.25 22.19 23.16
N HIS A 181 5.12 21.76 23.72
CA HIS A 181 5.00 20.57 24.53
C HIS A 181 5.21 19.31 23.68
N ILE A 182 4.65 19.26 22.46
CA ILE A 182 4.99 18.24 21.45
C ILE A 182 6.50 18.28 21.11
N MET A 183 7.15 19.45 21.16
CA MET A 183 8.61 19.56 20.95
C MET A 183 9.44 19.21 22.20
N HIS A 184 8.90 19.37 23.42
CA HIS A 184 9.62 19.29 24.70
C HIS A 184 9.39 17.99 25.49
N GLU A 185 8.18 17.41 25.47
CA GLU A 185 7.92 16.06 26.02
C GLU A 185 8.75 14.97 25.34
N PHE A 186 9.30 15.27 24.16
CA PHE A 186 10.02 14.32 23.32
C PHE A 186 11.55 14.41 23.39
N GLN A 187 12.17 15.05 24.40
CA GLN A 187 13.63 15.11 24.67
C GLN A 187 14.52 14.63 23.50
N ILE A 188 14.72 15.52 22.52
CA ILE A 188 14.92 15.16 21.12
C ILE A 188 16.16 14.26 20.87
N ASN A 189 15.91 12.98 20.57
CA ASN A 189 16.75 12.19 19.69
C ASN A 189 16.12 12.22 18.28
N PHE A 190 16.64 13.09 17.42
CA PHE A 190 16.07 13.48 16.11
C PHE A 190 15.86 12.32 15.13
N ALA A 191 16.44 11.14 15.38
CA ALA A 191 16.29 9.96 14.53
C ALA A 191 14.91 9.28 14.67
N ASP A 192 14.22 9.46 15.80
CA ASP A 192 12.99 8.70 16.12
C ASP A 192 11.70 9.38 15.64
N TYR A 193 11.70 10.70 15.38
CA TYR A 193 10.51 11.44 14.91
C TYR A 193 10.36 11.49 13.38
N ILE A 194 11.35 10.97 12.66
CA ILE A 194 11.21 10.66 11.22
C ILE A 194 10.75 9.21 11.05
N ASP A 195 10.03 8.69 12.04
CA ASP A 195 9.08 7.63 11.80
C ASP A 195 7.79 8.31 11.34
N PHE A 196 7.69 8.54 10.03
CA PHE A 196 6.59 9.19 9.33
C PHE A 196 5.24 8.46 9.53
N LYS A 197 4.72 8.40 10.75
CA LYS A 197 3.56 7.58 11.09
C LYS A 197 2.26 8.36 11.14
N ASP A 198 2.28 9.63 11.57
CA ASP A 198 1.05 10.43 11.64
C ASP A 198 1.30 11.96 11.69
N PRO A 199 0.99 12.72 10.63
CA PRO A 199 1.12 14.18 10.60
C PRO A 199 -0.12 14.94 11.15
N THR A 200 -1.13 14.24 11.70
CA THR A 200 -2.43 14.84 12.07
C THR A 200 -2.31 15.99 13.07
N LYS A 201 -1.44 15.87 14.08
CA LYS A 201 -1.23 16.93 15.09
C LYS A 201 -0.70 18.24 14.48
N LEU A 202 0.15 18.14 13.46
CA LEU A 202 0.66 19.33 12.76
C LEU A 202 -0.45 20.01 11.95
N LYS A 203 -1.33 19.22 11.32
CA LYS A 203 -2.50 19.72 10.60
C LYS A 203 -3.47 20.45 11.54
N GLU A 204 -3.70 19.90 12.73
CA GLU A 204 -4.53 20.53 13.77
C GLU A 204 -3.96 21.89 14.18
N LEU A 205 -2.66 21.98 14.45
CA LEU A 205 -1.99 23.25 14.76
C LEU A 205 -2.13 24.27 13.62
N ILE A 206 -1.93 23.86 12.37
CA ILE A 206 -2.10 24.77 11.21
C ILE A 206 -3.51 25.35 11.21
N ASN A 207 -4.53 24.53 11.43
CA ASN A 207 -5.92 24.97 11.50
C ASN A 207 -6.18 25.93 12.67
N GLU A 208 -5.58 25.69 13.83
CA GLU A 208 -5.68 26.59 14.98
C GLU A 208 -5.09 27.98 14.67
N ILE A 209 -3.90 28.03 14.05
CA ILE A 209 -3.26 29.30 13.65
C ILE A 209 -4.09 30.03 12.58
N VAL A 210 -4.68 29.28 11.63
CA VAL A 210 -5.63 29.84 10.65
C VAL A 210 -6.82 30.49 11.36
N ASN A 211 -7.43 29.80 12.32
CA ASN A 211 -8.56 30.33 13.09
C ASN A 211 -8.19 31.58 13.90
N ILE A 212 -6.98 31.61 14.47
CA ILE A 212 -6.45 32.79 15.19
C ILE A 212 -6.34 33.97 14.22
N ARG A 213 -5.70 33.78 13.06
CA ARG A 213 -5.56 34.83 12.05
C ARG A 213 -6.91 35.40 11.64
N GLU A 214 -7.91 34.55 11.42
CA GLU A 214 -9.27 35.00 11.06
C GLU A 214 -9.90 35.88 12.14
N LYS A 215 -9.77 35.51 13.42
CA LYS A 215 -10.25 36.32 14.55
C LYS A 215 -9.52 37.66 14.64
N GLU A 216 -8.22 37.67 14.38
CA GLU A 216 -7.37 38.88 14.45
C GLU A 216 -7.66 39.88 13.32
N ILE A 217 -8.04 39.39 12.13
CA ILE A 217 -8.54 40.23 11.04
C ILE A 217 -9.82 40.95 11.48
N VAL A 218 -10.77 40.23 12.10
CA VAL A 218 -12.02 40.81 12.60
C VAL A 218 -11.76 41.79 13.75
N ALA A 219 -10.75 41.53 14.57
CA ALA A 219 -10.31 42.41 15.66
C ALA A 219 -9.57 43.67 15.17
N HIS A 220 -9.34 43.82 13.85
CA HIS A 220 -8.59 44.94 13.25
C HIS A 220 -7.16 45.08 13.79
N SER A 221 -6.51 43.95 14.08
CA SER A 221 -5.11 43.93 14.46
C SER A 221 -4.20 44.45 13.34
N SER A 222 -2.99 44.89 13.72
CA SER A 222 -2.04 45.50 12.77
C SER A 222 -1.76 44.59 11.57
N GLU A 223 -1.67 45.17 10.38
CA GLU A 223 -1.39 44.47 9.13
C GLU A 223 -0.12 43.61 9.24
N SER A 224 0.95 44.15 9.83
CA SER A 224 2.21 43.41 10.02
C SER A 224 2.06 42.14 10.87
N TYR A 225 1.11 42.11 11.81
CA TYR A 225 0.84 40.92 12.63
C TYR A 225 0.08 39.86 11.83
N ILE A 226 -0.91 40.27 11.03
CA ILE A 226 -1.65 39.36 10.13
C ILE A 226 -0.72 38.77 9.06
N GLU A 227 0.20 39.56 8.51
CA GLU A 227 1.22 39.10 7.56
C GLU A 227 2.14 38.05 8.18
N ARG A 228 2.60 38.27 9.43
CA ARG A 228 3.42 37.31 10.17
C ARG A 228 2.71 35.97 10.39
N LEU A 229 1.44 35.99 10.81
CA LEU A 229 0.62 34.77 10.94
C LEU A 229 0.46 34.07 9.59
N SER A 230 0.20 34.82 8.53
CA SER A 230 0.04 34.28 7.17
C SER A 230 1.32 33.62 6.66
N SER A 231 2.47 34.25 6.87
CA SER A 231 3.78 33.66 6.55
C SER A 231 4.02 32.37 7.33
N THR A 232 3.64 32.33 8.61
CA THR A 232 3.83 31.14 9.46
C THR A 232 2.93 29.99 9.02
N ILE A 233 1.67 30.27 8.69
CA ILE A 233 0.74 29.27 8.12
C ILE A 233 1.31 28.69 6.83
N SER A 234 1.83 29.54 5.93
CA SER A 234 2.44 29.11 4.68
C SER A 234 3.65 28.19 4.92
N ASP A 235 4.57 28.62 5.79
CA ASP A 235 5.77 27.86 6.16
C ASP A 235 5.42 26.49 6.76
N LEU A 236 4.44 26.44 7.68
CA LEU A 236 3.98 25.19 8.30
C LEU A 236 3.24 24.27 7.33
N THR A 237 2.46 24.84 6.40
CA THR A 237 1.74 24.06 5.39
C THR A 237 2.70 23.39 4.41
N GLU A 238 3.71 24.12 3.95
CA GLU A 238 4.79 23.56 3.12
C GLU A 238 5.51 22.42 3.85
N PHE A 239 5.84 22.63 5.13
CA PHE A 239 6.46 21.61 5.98
C PHE A 239 5.57 20.37 6.17
N TYR A 240 4.27 20.56 6.42
CA TYR A 240 3.28 19.48 6.52
C TYR A 240 3.22 18.64 5.23
N ASN A 241 3.15 19.29 4.07
CA ASN A 241 3.06 18.59 2.78
C ASN A 241 4.29 17.70 2.51
N GLY A 242 5.48 18.18 2.90
CA GLY A 242 6.69 17.36 2.79
C GLY A 242 6.69 16.18 3.77
N ILE A 243 6.19 16.33 5.00
CA ILE A 243 6.00 15.20 5.92
C ILE A 243 5.02 14.18 5.31
N GLU A 244 3.86 14.62 4.81
CA GLU A 244 2.85 13.74 4.20
C GLU A 244 3.41 12.95 3.00
N SER A 245 4.27 13.60 2.21
CA SER A 245 5.00 12.95 1.12
C SER A 245 5.94 11.85 1.64
N GLY A 246 6.67 12.11 2.72
CA GLY A 246 7.55 11.13 3.34
C GLY A 246 6.82 9.98 4.04
N VAL A 247 5.64 10.21 4.63
CA VAL A 247 4.72 9.17 5.14
C VAL A 247 4.36 8.20 4.02
N THR A 248 3.89 8.75 2.90
CA THR A 248 3.51 7.95 1.73
C THR A 248 4.69 7.12 1.20
N LEU A 249 5.90 7.69 1.21
CA LEU A 249 7.10 7.01 0.75
C LEU A 249 7.55 5.90 1.71
N ASN A 250 7.42 6.11 3.03
CA ASN A 250 7.66 5.06 4.01
C ASN A 250 6.71 3.88 3.83
N GLU A 251 5.41 4.13 3.60
CA GLU A 251 4.46 3.05 3.27
C GLU A 251 4.90 2.28 2.01
N HIS A 252 5.42 2.97 0.99
CA HIS A 252 5.96 2.30 -0.20
C HIS A 252 7.18 1.43 0.11
N ILE A 253 8.09 1.90 0.97
CA ILE A 253 9.27 1.13 1.42
C ILE A 253 8.84 -0.12 2.19
N GLU A 254 7.94 0.00 3.17
CA GLU A 254 7.44 -1.16 3.93
C GLU A 254 6.79 -2.20 3.02
N ASN A 255 5.96 -1.74 2.07
CA ASN A 255 5.33 -2.60 1.08
C ASN A 255 6.36 -3.28 0.16
N MET A 256 7.42 -2.56 -0.24
CA MET A 256 8.51 -3.12 -1.05
C MET A 256 9.33 -4.15 -0.27
N GLN A 257 9.58 -3.91 1.03
CA GLN A 257 10.28 -4.88 1.88
C GLN A 257 9.47 -6.18 2.00
N GLY A 258 8.16 -6.07 2.24
CA GLY A 258 7.27 -7.23 2.26
C GLY A 258 7.22 -8.00 0.92
N LEU A 259 7.47 -7.32 -0.20
CA LEU A 259 7.62 -7.94 -1.51
C LEU A 259 8.97 -8.67 -1.66
N ILE A 260 10.07 -8.03 -1.24
CA ILE A 260 11.41 -8.63 -1.23
C ILE A 260 11.41 -9.91 -0.42
N ASP A 261 10.83 -9.90 0.78
CA ASP A 261 10.73 -11.09 1.65
C ASP A 261 9.97 -12.23 0.97
N LYS A 262 8.93 -11.90 0.18
CA LYS A 262 8.18 -12.88 -0.62
C LYS A 262 9.02 -13.43 -1.77
N VAL A 263 9.70 -12.55 -2.52
CA VAL A 263 10.57 -12.92 -3.65
C VAL A 263 11.73 -13.80 -3.17
N GLN A 264 12.31 -13.50 -2.01
CA GLN A 264 13.42 -14.27 -1.44
C GLN A 264 13.05 -15.74 -1.21
N LYS A 265 11.78 -16.06 -0.93
CA LYS A 265 11.31 -17.46 -0.82
C LYS A 265 11.46 -18.25 -2.12
N TYR A 266 11.50 -17.58 -3.27
CA TYR A 266 11.65 -18.17 -4.60
C TYR A 266 13.10 -18.13 -5.12
N SER A 267 14.06 -17.63 -4.33
CA SER A 267 15.47 -17.46 -4.72
C SER A 267 16.22 -18.78 -4.96
N LYS A 268 15.69 -19.91 -4.48
CA LYS A 268 16.30 -21.25 -4.61
C LYS A 268 15.90 -21.94 -5.90
N ASN A 269 14.67 -22.44 -5.99
CA ASN A 269 14.08 -23.02 -7.19
C ASN A 269 12.60 -22.63 -7.23
N THR A 270 12.09 -22.43 -8.43
CA THR A 270 10.71 -22.06 -8.68
C THR A 270 10.04 -23.12 -9.53
N TYR A 271 8.81 -23.45 -9.18
CA TYR A 271 8.03 -24.49 -9.81
C TYR A 271 6.71 -23.92 -10.32
N ALA A 272 6.33 -24.22 -11.57
CA ALA A 272 5.00 -23.94 -12.07
C ALA A 272 4.01 -25.02 -11.62
N ILE A 273 2.90 -24.61 -11.01
CA ILE A 273 1.85 -25.49 -10.52
C ILE A 273 0.92 -25.83 -11.69
N ILE A 274 1.35 -26.77 -12.55
CA ILE A 274 0.61 -27.17 -13.76
C ILE A 274 -0.87 -27.50 -13.49
N PRO A 275 -1.22 -28.26 -12.42
CA PRO A 275 -2.62 -28.61 -12.13
C PRO A 275 -3.53 -27.42 -11.80
N ASN A 276 -2.96 -26.27 -11.43
CA ASN A 276 -3.70 -25.10 -10.96
C ASN A 276 -3.67 -23.96 -11.98
N ILE A 277 -3.40 -24.25 -13.26
CA ILE A 277 -3.66 -23.31 -14.34
C ILE A 277 -5.11 -22.82 -14.25
N THR A 278 -5.32 -21.51 -14.22
CA THR A 278 -6.64 -20.94 -13.98
C THR A 278 -6.80 -19.56 -14.59
N THR A 279 -8.04 -19.13 -14.77
CA THR A 279 -8.38 -17.78 -15.19
C THR A 279 -8.80 -16.95 -13.98
N VAL A 280 -8.17 -15.80 -13.80
CA VAL A 280 -8.47 -14.85 -12.72
C VAL A 280 -8.93 -13.51 -13.30
N SER A 281 -9.77 -12.79 -12.57
CA SER A 281 -10.05 -11.38 -12.87
C SER A 281 -8.77 -10.56 -12.71
N LYS A 282 -8.53 -9.60 -13.60
CA LYS A 282 -7.41 -8.65 -13.48
C LYS A 282 -7.52 -7.78 -12.22
N LEU A 283 -8.69 -7.70 -11.60
CA LEU A 283 -8.88 -7.07 -10.29
C LEU A 283 -8.15 -7.82 -9.17
N ARG A 284 -7.90 -9.13 -9.34
CA ARG A 284 -7.17 -9.97 -8.39
C ARG A 284 -5.65 -9.87 -8.54
N VAL A 285 -5.15 -9.17 -9.56
CA VAL A 285 -3.71 -8.88 -9.68
C VAL A 285 -3.39 -7.80 -8.65
N VAL A 286 -2.54 -8.14 -7.69
CA VAL A 286 -2.19 -7.25 -6.58
C VAL A 286 -1.43 -6.06 -7.15
N LYS A 287 -1.97 -4.86 -6.94
CA LYS A 287 -1.30 -3.59 -7.28
C LYS A 287 -0.24 -3.32 -6.23
N VAL A 288 0.98 -3.80 -6.47
CA VAL A 288 2.14 -3.48 -5.64
C VAL A 288 2.74 -2.16 -6.15
N SER A 289 2.10 -1.04 -5.80
CA SER A 289 2.45 0.34 -6.17
C SER A 289 2.66 0.63 -7.67
N HIS A 290 2.98 1.88 -8.04
CA HIS A 290 3.34 2.24 -9.42
C HIS A 290 4.58 1.49 -9.94
N TYR A 291 5.31 0.81 -9.06
CA TYR A 291 6.59 0.15 -9.29
C TYR A 291 6.49 -1.37 -9.08
N THR A 292 5.37 -1.99 -9.47
CA THR A 292 5.19 -3.45 -9.45
C THR A 292 6.28 -4.18 -10.24
N ILE A 293 6.79 -5.31 -9.73
CA ILE A 293 7.56 -6.30 -10.51
C ILE A 293 6.80 -6.71 -11.78
N SER A 294 5.47 -6.71 -11.68
CA SER A 294 4.57 -7.45 -12.57
C SER A 294 4.45 -6.99 -14.02
N LYS A 295 4.99 -5.81 -14.33
CA LYS A 295 5.08 -5.30 -15.71
C LYS A 295 6.46 -5.48 -16.34
N ASN A 296 7.49 -5.75 -15.52
CA ASN A 296 8.88 -5.64 -15.95
C ASN A 296 9.63 -6.97 -15.93
N VAL A 297 9.03 -8.02 -15.38
CA VAL A 297 9.61 -9.36 -15.39
C VAL A 297 8.78 -10.26 -16.28
N THR A 298 9.45 -10.84 -17.27
CA THR A 298 8.93 -11.89 -18.14
C THR A 298 9.88 -13.08 -18.04
N ILE A 299 9.32 -14.29 -18.05
CA ILE A 299 10.12 -15.51 -18.09
C ILE A 299 10.77 -15.71 -19.47
N SER A 300 11.78 -16.57 -19.59
CA SER A 300 12.40 -16.88 -20.88
C SER A 300 11.43 -17.61 -21.82
N GLU A 301 11.61 -17.42 -23.13
CA GLU A 301 10.84 -18.15 -24.15
C GLU A 301 11.00 -19.67 -24.04
N GLU A 302 12.18 -20.14 -23.62
CA GLU A 302 12.42 -21.56 -23.32
C GLU A 302 11.53 -22.04 -22.16
N SER A 303 11.46 -21.29 -21.06
CA SER A 303 10.59 -21.62 -19.93
C SER A 303 9.12 -21.61 -20.33
N LEU A 304 8.71 -20.65 -21.16
CA LEU A 304 7.35 -20.59 -21.72
C LEU A 304 7.04 -21.84 -22.55
N ALA A 305 7.94 -22.23 -23.45
CA ALA A 305 7.77 -23.42 -24.27
C ALA A 305 7.63 -24.69 -23.41
N ARG A 306 8.44 -24.81 -22.35
CA ARG A 306 8.35 -25.91 -21.37
C ARG A 306 7.01 -25.92 -20.62
N ILE A 307 6.50 -24.75 -20.23
CA ILE A 307 5.17 -24.61 -19.61
C ILE A 307 4.09 -25.05 -20.60
N HIS A 308 4.10 -24.53 -21.83
CA HIS A 308 3.12 -24.88 -22.87
C HIS A 308 3.08 -26.39 -23.12
N LYS A 309 4.25 -27.02 -23.26
CA LYS A 309 4.37 -28.48 -23.41
C LYS A 309 3.79 -29.23 -22.20
N SER A 310 4.11 -28.77 -20.99
CA SER A 310 3.65 -29.42 -19.76
C SER A 310 2.13 -29.30 -19.57
N VAL A 311 1.54 -28.14 -19.91
CA VAL A 311 0.08 -27.94 -19.88
C VAL A 311 -0.61 -28.82 -20.91
N LYS A 312 -0.10 -28.90 -22.15
CA LYS A 312 -0.64 -29.80 -23.18
C LYS A 312 -0.64 -31.25 -22.72
N ASN A 313 0.49 -31.72 -22.19
CA ASN A 313 0.62 -33.08 -21.66
C ASN A 313 -0.34 -33.32 -20.50
N TYR A 314 -0.46 -32.38 -19.55
CA TYR A 314 -1.34 -32.51 -18.40
C TYR A 314 -2.82 -32.60 -18.80
N LEU A 315 -3.22 -31.84 -19.82
CA LEU A 315 -4.59 -31.83 -20.34
C LEU A 315 -4.85 -32.89 -21.42
N ASN A 316 -3.86 -33.75 -21.74
CA ASN A 316 -3.91 -34.70 -22.84
C ASN A 316 -4.32 -34.08 -24.18
N LEU A 317 -3.82 -32.87 -24.45
CA LEU A 317 -4.03 -32.18 -25.72
C LEU A 317 -2.93 -32.64 -26.69
N ASN A 318 -3.28 -33.57 -27.58
CA ASN A 318 -2.41 -33.95 -28.70
C ASN A 318 -2.34 -32.82 -29.74
N ASP A 319 -1.19 -32.70 -30.41
CA ASP A 319 -0.98 -31.75 -31.51
C ASP A 319 -1.80 -32.08 -32.77
#